data_AF-A0A1A8EA56-F1
#
_entry.id   AF-A0A1A8EA56-F1
#
_cell.length_a   1.000
_cell.length_b   1.000
_cell.length_c   1.000
_cell.angle_alpha   90.00
_cell.angle_beta   90.00
_cell.angle_gamma   90.00
#
_symmetry.space_group_name_H-M   'P 1'
#
loop_
_entity.id
_entity.type
_entity.pdbx_description
1 polymer ?
#
loop_
_entity_poly.entity_id
_entity_poly.type
_entity_poly.pdbx_seq_one_letter_code
_entity_poly.pdbx_strand_id
1 'polypeptide(L)'
;LIMSELPKEFQEQIKGASFKDVVIRGKELSGALITGLINVYIKDNASVDAISNHLRDICPLLYSSDDSICSKANEMLQSSKQIQNKVDKERTLRESLQLYQQISQNIDLPLVCSQYRQVRFYEGVLELCLTAADKKDPQRLGPHFYKNGEPEEDKTGQQAFQERLSCYKCITDTMQELVNQSKAAPQSPSVPKQPGPPVMTSDPNMLSNEEATAHFEQMLGLAQRSQDELFHIALYNWLIQADLSDKLLEVNSPYLEEHLMHMIRQDQSKVHNMDLLWRYYEKNRNFGKAAHVLARLADLHSTEISLKQRLEYIARAILSAKSSSGVSAQASDGEFLRELEDKMELVRIQVQIQETLIRQYSHHPSVKNAISQLDAELMDITKLYGEFADHFKLSECKLAIIHCAGHSDPILVHSLWQEILEKELGDSVAMSPVDRMRSLNLKLVSLGKIYAGTPRYFPLEFLVKFLEQEVCRLNWDVGFVSSTMLEIGVQLPRLLEVYDQLFKSRDPCWQRLRKPLHLVECIHVLLSGYVEDPSRVQTYDRRRFTNVCLDNICGYLVELQSLSPTSALQQTIGNFKSLQAKLERLH
;
A
#
# COMPACT_ATOMS: atom_id res chain seq x y z
N LEU A 1 -20.29 -28.01 -52.13
CA LEU A 1 -20.71 -28.22 -50.73
C LEU A 1 -19.52 -28.64 -49.88
N ILE A 2 -18.97 -29.85 -50.02
CA ILE A 2 -17.78 -30.24 -49.22
C ILE A 2 -16.54 -29.40 -49.59
N MET A 3 -16.33 -29.18 -50.88
CA MET A 3 -15.20 -28.37 -51.39
C MET A 3 -15.19 -26.92 -50.87
N SER A 4 -16.36 -26.35 -50.54
CA SER A 4 -16.46 -24.98 -50.04
C SER A 4 -16.14 -24.84 -48.56
N GLU A 5 -16.15 -25.94 -47.80
CA GLU A 5 -15.80 -25.97 -46.37
C GLU A 5 -14.30 -26.13 -46.12
N LEU A 6 -13.52 -26.50 -47.15
CA LEU A 6 -12.09 -26.70 -47.04
C LEU A 6 -11.35 -25.34 -47.02
N PRO A 7 -10.22 -25.22 -46.31
CA PRO A 7 -9.31 -24.07 -46.45
C PRO A 7 -8.87 -23.86 -47.90
N LYS A 8 -8.63 -22.61 -48.30
CA LYS A 8 -8.28 -22.25 -49.70
C LYS A 8 -7.07 -23.02 -50.23
N GLU A 9 -6.08 -23.27 -49.37
CA GLU A 9 -4.88 -24.06 -49.70
C GLU A 9 -5.24 -25.49 -50.13
N PHE A 10 -6.14 -26.16 -49.40
CA PHE A 10 -6.61 -27.51 -49.75
C PHE A 10 -7.56 -27.50 -50.97
N GLN A 11 -8.33 -26.43 -51.17
CA GLN A 11 -9.14 -26.26 -52.39
C GLN A 11 -8.28 -26.15 -53.65
N GLU A 12 -7.13 -25.47 -53.56
CA GLU A 12 -6.18 -25.37 -54.67
C GLU A 12 -5.40 -26.67 -54.86
N GLN A 13 -4.97 -27.33 -53.77
CA GLN A 13 -4.31 -28.65 -53.84
C GLN A 13 -5.20 -29.69 -54.53
N ILE A 14 -6.50 -29.75 -54.25
CA ILE A 14 -7.42 -30.70 -54.91
C ILE A 14 -7.51 -30.47 -56.42
N LYS A 15 -7.45 -29.21 -56.88
CA LYS A 15 -7.54 -28.90 -58.32
C LYS A 15 -6.33 -29.40 -59.11
N GLY A 16 -5.17 -29.51 -58.45
CA GLY A 16 -3.91 -29.97 -59.05
C GLY A 16 -3.49 -31.40 -58.68
N ALA A 17 -4.16 -32.04 -57.71
CA ALA A 17 -3.76 -33.34 -57.20
C ALA A 17 -4.14 -34.47 -58.18
N SER A 18 -3.17 -35.31 -58.55
CA SER A 18 -3.45 -36.57 -59.22
C SER A 18 -3.84 -37.66 -58.21
N PHE A 19 -4.48 -38.74 -58.66
CA PHE A 19 -4.79 -39.89 -57.79
C PHE A 19 -3.54 -40.45 -57.10
N LYS A 20 -2.39 -40.44 -57.81
CA LYS A 20 -1.10 -40.84 -57.25
C LYS A 20 -0.68 -39.96 -56.07
N ASP A 21 -0.92 -38.65 -56.15
CA ASP A 21 -0.56 -37.70 -55.09
C ASP A 21 -1.45 -37.89 -53.85
N VAL A 22 -2.74 -38.19 -54.05
CA VAL A 22 -3.67 -38.50 -52.96
C VAL A 22 -3.24 -39.77 -52.22
N VAL A 23 -2.81 -40.80 -52.94
CA VAL A 23 -2.39 -42.07 -52.32
C VAL A 23 -1.06 -41.95 -51.58
N ILE A 24 -0.10 -41.16 -52.09
CA ILE A 24 1.26 -41.09 -51.53
C ILE A 24 1.40 -39.98 -50.47
N ARG A 25 0.74 -38.84 -50.64
CA ARG A 25 0.85 -37.65 -49.77
C ARG A 25 -0.49 -37.07 -49.34
N GLY A 26 -1.60 -37.69 -49.71
CA GLY A 26 -2.93 -37.15 -49.47
C GLY A 26 -3.51 -37.44 -48.09
N LYS A 27 -2.74 -37.92 -47.10
CA LYS A 27 -3.31 -38.22 -45.77
C LYS A 27 -3.93 -36.96 -45.13
N GLU A 28 -3.23 -35.83 -45.21
CA GLU A 28 -3.74 -34.53 -44.73
C GLU A 28 -4.94 -34.06 -45.55
N LEU A 29 -4.88 -34.22 -46.88
CA LEU A 29 -5.95 -33.83 -47.78
C LEU A 29 -7.23 -34.67 -47.59
N SER A 30 -7.07 -35.98 -47.45
CA SER A 30 -8.15 -36.93 -47.15
C SER A 30 -8.72 -36.68 -45.76
N GLY A 31 -7.88 -36.37 -44.76
CA GLY A 31 -8.33 -35.94 -43.44
C GLY A 31 -9.21 -34.68 -43.52
N ALA A 32 -8.74 -33.64 -44.21
CA ALA A 32 -9.50 -32.41 -44.40
C ALA A 32 -10.82 -32.64 -45.15
N LEU A 33 -10.83 -33.54 -46.15
CA LEU A 33 -12.04 -33.94 -46.86
C LEU A 33 -13.03 -34.68 -45.97
N ILE A 34 -12.55 -35.58 -45.11
CA ILE A 34 -13.38 -36.28 -44.12
C ILE A 34 -13.99 -35.27 -43.13
N THR A 35 -13.17 -34.36 -42.58
CA THR A 35 -13.66 -33.30 -41.69
C THR A 35 -14.69 -32.40 -42.39
N GLY A 36 -14.45 -32.02 -43.65
CA GLY A 36 -15.39 -31.25 -44.46
C GLY A 36 -16.71 -31.98 -44.71
N LEU A 37 -16.66 -33.28 -45.02
CA LEU A 37 -17.85 -34.12 -45.19
C LEU A 37 -18.67 -34.20 -43.90
N ILE A 38 -18.01 -34.47 -42.77
CA ILE A 38 -18.66 -34.56 -41.45
C ILE A 38 -19.29 -33.21 -41.08
N ASN A 39 -18.59 -32.10 -41.30
CA ASN A 39 -19.12 -30.76 -41.04
C ASN A 39 -20.36 -30.43 -41.88
N VAL A 40 -20.45 -30.91 -43.13
CA VAL A 40 -21.67 -30.75 -43.95
C VAL A 40 -22.84 -31.52 -43.34
N TYR A 41 -22.63 -32.77 -42.91
CA TYR A 41 -23.66 -33.56 -42.23
C TYR A 41 -24.14 -32.88 -40.94
N ILE A 42 -23.20 -32.33 -40.16
CA ILE A 42 -23.53 -31.60 -38.92
C ILE A 42 -24.32 -30.32 -39.23
N LYS A 43 -23.98 -29.57 -40.28
CA LYS A 43 -24.74 -28.37 -40.71
C LYS A 43 -26.17 -28.71 -41.15
N ASP A 44 -26.36 -29.87 -41.75
CA ASP A 44 -27.67 -30.38 -42.17
C ASP A 44 -28.46 -31.06 -41.02
N ASN A 45 -27.95 -31.03 -39.79
CA ASN A 45 -28.53 -31.70 -38.61
C ASN A 45 -28.73 -33.22 -38.79
N ALA A 46 -27.96 -33.85 -39.67
CA ALA A 46 -28.00 -35.29 -39.85
C ALA A 46 -27.09 -36.00 -38.82
N SER A 47 -27.50 -37.18 -38.34
CA SER A 47 -26.66 -38.00 -37.46
C SER A 47 -25.37 -38.41 -38.17
N VAL A 48 -24.23 -38.27 -37.49
CA VAL A 48 -22.92 -38.67 -38.02
C VAL A 48 -22.63 -40.17 -37.81
N ASP A 49 -23.52 -40.92 -37.15
CA ASP A 49 -23.25 -42.30 -36.73
C ASP A 49 -23.07 -43.23 -37.93
N ALA A 50 -23.98 -43.15 -38.91
CA ALA A 50 -23.94 -44.00 -40.11
C ALA A 50 -22.70 -43.74 -40.97
N ILE A 51 -22.37 -42.47 -41.19
CA ILE A 51 -21.19 -42.09 -41.98
C ILE A 51 -19.88 -42.40 -41.22
N SER A 52 -19.85 -42.22 -39.90
CA SER A 52 -18.69 -42.57 -39.06
C SER A 52 -18.44 -44.07 -39.01
N ASN A 53 -19.50 -44.90 -38.94
CA ASN A 53 -19.38 -46.35 -39.04
C ASN A 53 -18.82 -46.76 -40.41
N HIS A 54 -19.36 -46.18 -41.48
CA HIS A 54 -18.92 -46.48 -42.83
C HIS A 54 -17.44 -46.08 -43.08
N LEU A 55 -17.03 -44.91 -42.58
CA LEU A 55 -15.64 -44.44 -42.67
C LEU A 55 -14.68 -45.32 -41.85
N ARG A 56 -15.11 -45.82 -40.68
CA ARG A 56 -14.32 -46.77 -39.89
C ARG A 56 -14.16 -48.12 -40.57
N ASP A 57 -15.22 -48.62 -41.20
CA ASP A 57 -15.21 -49.93 -41.87
C ASP A 57 -14.33 -49.92 -43.14
N ILE A 58 -14.38 -48.83 -43.92
CA ILE A 58 -13.68 -48.74 -45.21
C ILE A 58 -12.29 -48.12 -45.08
N CYS A 59 -12.10 -47.14 -44.18
CA CYS A 59 -10.90 -46.32 -44.10
C CYS A 59 -10.33 -46.17 -42.66
N PRO A 60 -10.03 -47.27 -41.94
CA PRO A 60 -9.62 -47.20 -40.53
C PRO A 60 -8.27 -46.48 -40.29
N LEU A 61 -7.42 -46.40 -41.31
CA LEU A 61 -6.12 -45.70 -41.24
C LEU A 61 -6.25 -44.17 -41.39
N LEU A 62 -7.40 -43.69 -41.90
CA LEU A 62 -7.71 -42.28 -42.12
C LEU A 62 -8.73 -41.74 -41.12
N TYR A 63 -9.58 -42.61 -40.56
CA TYR A 63 -10.60 -42.26 -39.59
C TYR A 63 -10.61 -43.27 -38.45
N SER A 64 -10.05 -42.84 -37.32
CA SER A 64 -9.85 -43.67 -36.13
C SER A 64 -11.10 -43.74 -35.25
N SER A 65 -11.05 -44.58 -34.20
CA SER A 65 -12.08 -44.59 -33.17
C SER A 65 -12.19 -43.24 -32.44
N ASP A 66 -11.06 -42.57 -32.22
CA ASP A 66 -11.01 -41.26 -31.58
C ASP A 66 -11.67 -40.19 -32.46
N ASP A 67 -11.45 -40.24 -33.77
CA ASP A 67 -12.08 -39.33 -34.74
C ASP A 67 -13.60 -39.50 -34.79
N SER A 68 -14.08 -40.75 -34.66
CA SER A 68 -15.50 -41.07 -34.55
C SER A 68 -16.13 -40.49 -33.27
N ILE A 69 -15.44 -40.61 -32.14
CA ILE A 69 -15.90 -40.05 -30.86
C ILE A 69 -15.91 -38.51 -30.94
N CYS A 70 -14.86 -37.92 -31.51
CA CYS A 70 -14.74 -36.48 -31.72
C CYS A 70 -15.88 -35.94 -32.59
N SER A 71 -16.16 -36.60 -33.71
CA SER A 71 -17.23 -36.21 -34.64
C SER A 71 -18.60 -36.31 -33.98
N LYS A 72 -18.84 -37.35 -33.17
CA LYS A 72 -20.09 -37.49 -32.41
C LYS A 72 -20.22 -36.41 -31.33
N ALA A 73 -19.15 -36.13 -30.60
CA ALA A 73 -19.14 -35.09 -29.57
C ALA A 73 -19.39 -33.70 -30.18
N ASN A 74 -18.84 -33.41 -31.37
CA ASN A 74 -19.08 -32.19 -32.12
C ASN A 74 -20.52 -32.10 -32.66
N GLU A 75 -21.09 -33.20 -33.17
CA GLU A 75 -22.51 -33.26 -33.55
C GLU A 75 -23.42 -32.85 -32.39
N MET A 76 -23.19 -33.43 -31.21
CA MET A 76 -23.95 -33.11 -29.99
C MET A 76 -23.78 -31.65 -29.55
N LEU A 77 -22.55 -31.12 -29.68
CA LEU A 77 -22.28 -29.71 -29.38
C LEU A 77 -23.02 -28.79 -30.35
N GLN A 78 -22.94 -29.02 -31.67
CA GLN A 78 -23.62 -28.17 -32.65
C GLN A 78 -25.14 -28.28 -32.56
N SER A 79 -25.69 -29.48 -32.34
CA SER A 79 -27.14 -29.67 -32.17
C SER A 79 -27.67 -28.95 -30.93
N SER A 80 -26.87 -28.84 -29.86
CA SER A 80 -27.24 -28.09 -28.65
C SER A 80 -27.54 -26.61 -28.89
N LYS A 81 -27.04 -26.01 -29.97
CA LYS A 81 -27.34 -24.62 -30.36
C LYS A 81 -28.80 -24.41 -30.75
N GLN A 82 -29.48 -25.46 -31.19
CA GLN A 82 -30.86 -25.41 -31.67
C GLN A 82 -31.88 -25.83 -30.59
N ILE A 83 -31.42 -26.43 -29.49
CA ILE A 83 -32.27 -26.86 -28.38
C ILE A 83 -32.74 -25.64 -27.57
N GLN A 84 -34.06 -25.43 -27.49
CA GLN A 84 -34.64 -24.32 -26.71
C GLN A 84 -34.76 -24.63 -25.20
N ASN A 85 -34.98 -25.90 -24.84
CA ASN A 85 -35.10 -26.29 -23.43
C ASN A 85 -33.72 -26.28 -22.76
N LYS A 86 -33.56 -25.48 -21.70
CA LYS A 86 -32.29 -25.35 -20.96
C LYS A 86 -31.81 -26.69 -20.38
N VAL A 87 -32.72 -27.51 -19.87
CA VAL A 87 -32.36 -28.79 -19.21
C VAL A 87 -31.85 -29.80 -20.23
N ASP A 88 -32.56 -29.95 -21.36
CA ASP A 88 -32.15 -30.87 -22.42
C ASP A 88 -30.86 -30.40 -23.11
N LYS A 89 -30.68 -29.09 -23.25
CA LYS A 89 -29.45 -28.48 -23.75
C LYS A 89 -28.27 -28.82 -22.83
N GLU A 90 -28.42 -28.62 -21.52
CA GLU A 90 -27.38 -28.94 -20.53
C GLU A 90 -27.04 -30.44 -20.52
N ARG A 91 -28.06 -31.30 -20.59
CA ARG A 91 -27.86 -32.75 -20.70
C ARG A 91 -27.04 -33.12 -21.94
N THR A 92 -27.41 -32.60 -23.11
CA THR A 92 -26.71 -32.87 -24.38
C THR A 92 -25.27 -32.38 -24.33
N LEU A 93 -25.02 -31.22 -23.71
CA LEU A 93 -23.69 -30.67 -23.52
C LEU A 93 -22.82 -31.52 -22.57
N ARG A 94 -23.40 -32.05 -21.49
CA ARG A 94 -22.70 -32.97 -20.58
C ARG A 94 -22.36 -34.30 -21.25
N GLU A 95 -23.26 -34.85 -22.06
CA GLU A 95 -22.99 -36.07 -22.84
C GLU A 95 -21.87 -35.82 -23.87
N SER A 96 -21.88 -34.68 -24.57
CA SER A 96 -20.78 -34.22 -25.45
C SER A 96 -19.46 -34.10 -24.69
N LEU A 97 -19.47 -33.52 -23.48
CA LEU A 97 -18.30 -33.37 -22.64
C LEU A 97 -17.69 -34.72 -22.24
N GLN A 98 -18.52 -35.69 -21.85
CA GLN A 98 -18.06 -37.03 -21.50
C GLN A 98 -17.34 -37.71 -22.67
N LEU A 99 -17.83 -37.54 -23.90
CA LEU A 99 -17.16 -38.05 -25.10
C LEU A 99 -15.80 -37.37 -25.34
N TYR A 100 -15.73 -36.05 -25.26
CA TYR A 100 -14.45 -35.34 -25.37
C TYR A 100 -13.47 -35.68 -24.24
N GLN A 101 -13.95 -35.91 -23.01
CA GLN A 101 -13.12 -36.35 -21.90
C GLN A 101 -12.48 -37.72 -22.18
N GLN A 102 -13.13 -38.62 -22.93
CA GLN A 102 -12.55 -39.92 -23.29
C GLN A 102 -11.30 -39.77 -24.16
N ILE A 103 -11.30 -38.84 -25.11
CA ILE A 103 -10.25 -38.64 -26.11
C ILE A 103 -9.30 -37.46 -25.83
N SER A 104 -9.28 -36.92 -24.61
CA SER A 104 -8.65 -35.63 -24.26
C SER A 104 -7.15 -35.45 -24.55
N GLN A 105 -6.41 -36.51 -24.91
CA GLN A 105 -5.00 -36.42 -25.31
C GLN A 105 -4.80 -35.88 -26.73
N ASN A 106 -5.72 -36.21 -27.65
CA ASN A 106 -5.55 -36.00 -29.10
C ASN A 106 -6.44 -34.86 -29.66
N ILE A 107 -7.06 -34.06 -28.80
CA ILE A 107 -8.04 -33.03 -29.20
C ILE A 107 -7.39 -31.66 -29.33
N ASP A 108 -7.85 -30.88 -30.31
CA ASP A 108 -7.68 -29.43 -30.38
C ASP A 108 -8.54 -28.73 -29.31
N LEU A 109 -8.01 -28.66 -28.08
CA LEU A 109 -8.67 -28.02 -26.93
C LEU A 109 -9.11 -26.58 -27.22
N PRO A 110 -8.29 -25.68 -27.79
CA PRO A 110 -8.71 -24.33 -28.14
C PRO A 110 -9.99 -24.27 -28.98
N LEU A 111 -10.10 -25.12 -30.01
CA LEU A 111 -11.27 -25.15 -30.88
C LEU A 111 -12.53 -25.58 -30.12
N VAL A 112 -12.46 -26.69 -29.38
CA VAL A 112 -13.61 -27.20 -28.61
C VAL A 112 -14.01 -26.23 -27.51
N CYS A 113 -13.05 -25.62 -26.83
CA CYS A 113 -13.32 -24.61 -25.81
C CYS A 113 -14.04 -23.38 -26.42
N SER A 114 -13.59 -22.90 -27.58
CA SER A 114 -14.26 -21.81 -28.30
C SER A 114 -15.72 -22.16 -28.65
N GLN A 115 -15.97 -23.41 -29.07
CA GLN A 115 -17.32 -23.87 -29.36
C GLN A 115 -18.19 -23.94 -28.09
N TYR A 116 -17.65 -24.42 -26.97
CA TYR A 116 -18.37 -24.41 -25.69
C TYR A 116 -18.65 -22.99 -25.17
N ARG A 117 -17.74 -22.04 -25.41
CA ARG A 117 -17.98 -20.61 -25.13
C ARG A 117 -19.19 -20.07 -25.90
N GLN A 118 -19.32 -20.41 -27.19
CA GLN A 118 -20.46 -19.95 -28.00
C GLN A 118 -21.83 -20.43 -27.48
N VAL A 119 -21.88 -21.60 -26.84
CA VAL A 119 -23.11 -22.15 -26.23
C VAL A 119 -23.28 -21.77 -24.76
N ARG A 120 -22.37 -20.95 -24.21
CA ARG A 120 -22.29 -20.50 -22.80
C ARG A 120 -22.08 -21.64 -21.80
N PHE A 121 -21.40 -22.71 -22.20
CA PHE A 121 -21.11 -23.88 -21.35
C PHE A 121 -19.70 -23.80 -20.75
N TYR A 122 -19.50 -22.86 -19.82
CA TYR A 122 -18.18 -22.59 -19.23
C TYR A 122 -17.69 -23.69 -18.27
N GLU A 123 -18.61 -24.38 -17.58
CA GLU A 123 -18.28 -25.53 -16.73
C GLU A 123 -17.57 -26.64 -17.53
N GLY A 124 -18.06 -26.95 -18.73
CA GLY A 124 -17.43 -27.94 -19.60
C GLY A 124 -16.04 -27.54 -20.09
N VAL A 125 -15.79 -26.25 -20.32
CA VAL A 125 -14.44 -25.76 -20.66
C VAL A 125 -13.47 -26.08 -19.53
N LEU A 126 -13.86 -25.79 -18.29
CA LEU A 126 -13.03 -26.02 -17.12
C LEU A 126 -12.77 -27.52 -16.89
N GLU A 127 -13.82 -28.34 -16.86
CA GLU A 127 -13.69 -29.78 -16.64
C GLU A 127 -12.90 -30.49 -17.75
N LEU A 128 -13.13 -30.11 -19.02
CA LEU A 128 -12.40 -30.69 -20.15
C LEU A 128 -10.91 -30.37 -20.07
N CYS A 129 -10.56 -29.11 -19.80
CA CYS A 129 -9.16 -28.68 -19.72
C CYS A 129 -8.43 -29.32 -18.53
N LEU A 130 -9.08 -29.44 -17.36
CA LEU A 130 -8.51 -30.14 -16.21
C LEU A 130 -8.32 -31.64 -16.51
N THR A 131 -9.31 -32.28 -17.11
CA THR A 131 -9.20 -33.71 -17.51
C THR A 131 -8.10 -33.92 -18.55
N ALA A 132 -7.95 -33.00 -19.51
CA ALA A 132 -6.90 -33.06 -20.51
C ALA A 132 -5.51 -32.88 -19.89
N ALA A 133 -5.36 -31.94 -18.94
CA ALA A 133 -4.11 -31.74 -18.21
C ALA A 133 -3.69 -33.02 -17.45
N ASP A 134 -4.63 -33.66 -16.74
CA ASP A 134 -4.36 -34.90 -16.00
C ASP A 134 -4.06 -36.09 -16.92
N LYS A 135 -4.68 -36.20 -18.09
CA LYS A 135 -4.39 -37.27 -19.05
C LYS A 135 -3.08 -37.07 -19.82
N LYS A 136 -2.64 -35.82 -20.02
CA LYS A 136 -1.35 -35.51 -20.65
C LYS A 136 -0.18 -35.71 -19.69
N ASP A 137 -0.40 -35.50 -18.39
CA ASP A 137 0.57 -35.77 -17.33
C ASP A 137 0.04 -36.74 -16.25
N PRO A 138 -0.13 -38.05 -16.56
CA PRO A 138 -0.61 -39.03 -15.58
C PRO A 138 0.35 -39.27 -14.41
N GLN A 139 1.64 -39.05 -14.63
CA GLN A 139 2.70 -39.27 -13.64
C GLN A 139 2.92 -38.07 -12.72
N ARG A 140 2.24 -36.93 -12.97
CA ARG A 140 2.40 -35.68 -12.22
C ARG A 140 3.86 -35.19 -12.21
N LEU A 141 4.53 -35.29 -13.35
CA LEU A 141 5.88 -34.76 -13.53
C LEU A 141 5.90 -33.23 -13.52
N GLY A 142 4.84 -32.57 -14.02
CA GLY A 142 4.72 -31.12 -14.01
C GLY A 142 4.74 -30.53 -12.59
N PRO A 143 3.87 -31.00 -11.66
CA PRO A 143 3.86 -30.50 -10.28
C PRO A 143 5.19 -30.73 -9.55
N HIS A 144 5.87 -31.85 -9.84
CA HIS A 144 7.19 -32.15 -9.27
C HIS A 144 8.26 -31.19 -9.77
N PHE A 145 8.27 -30.88 -11.07
CA PHE A 145 9.16 -29.89 -11.67
C PHE A 145 9.03 -28.51 -11.00
N TYR A 146 7.80 -28.06 -10.78
CA TYR A 146 7.53 -26.77 -10.12
C TYR A 146 8.02 -26.75 -8.66
N LYS A 147 7.74 -27.80 -7.87
CA LYS A 147 8.17 -27.88 -6.46
C LYS A 147 9.68 -27.89 -6.27
N ASN A 148 10.41 -28.40 -7.26
CA ASN A 148 11.87 -28.44 -7.23
C ASN A 148 12.53 -27.14 -7.72
N GLY A 149 11.75 -26.08 -7.98
CA GLY A 149 12.27 -24.77 -8.39
C GLY A 149 12.68 -24.71 -9.86
N GLU A 150 11.99 -25.45 -10.73
CA GLU A 150 12.15 -25.42 -12.19
C GLU A 150 13.59 -25.69 -12.67
N PRO A 151 14.19 -26.84 -12.31
CA PRO A 151 15.58 -27.15 -12.67
C PRO A 151 15.77 -27.30 -14.19
N GLU A 152 16.70 -26.56 -14.79
CA GLU A 152 16.96 -26.58 -16.24
C GLU A 152 17.38 -27.96 -16.79
N GLU A 153 17.83 -28.86 -15.92
CA GLU A 153 18.24 -30.23 -16.29
C GLU A 153 17.04 -31.17 -16.56
N ASP A 154 15.87 -30.91 -15.95
CA ASP A 154 14.69 -31.76 -16.08
C ASP A 154 13.79 -31.33 -17.27
N LYS A 155 14.27 -31.64 -18.48
CA LYS A 155 13.53 -31.37 -19.73
C LYS A 155 12.18 -32.11 -19.79
N THR A 156 12.09 -33.28 -19.17
CA THR A 156 10.86 -34.09 -19.12
C THR A 156 9.79 -33.43 -18.26
N GLY A 157 10.16 -32.97 -17.07
CA GLY A 157 9.29 -32.21 -16.19
C GLY A 157 8.85 -30.88 -16.81
N GLN A 158 9.78 -30.19 -17.49
CA GLN A 158 9.48 -28.94 -18.19
C GLN A 158 8.45 -29.13 -19.31
N GLN A 159 8.57 -30.20 -20.11
CA GLN A 159 7.59 -30.51 -21.16
C GLN A 159 6.20 -30.79 -20.58
N ALA A 160 6.11 -31.66 -19.55
CA ALA A 160 4.85 -31.95 -18.88
C ALA A 160 4.21 -30.69 -18.26
N PHE A 161 5.03 -29.83 -17.65
CA PHE A 161 4.59 -28.55 -17.12
C PHE A 161 4.01 -27.63 -18.21
N GLN A 162 4.71 -27.48 -19.34
CA GLN A 162 4.26 -26.64 -20.45
C GLN A 162 2.97 -27.17 -21.10
N GLU A 163 2.83 -28.49 -21.23
CA GLU A 163 1.61 -29.11 -21.73
C GLU A 163 0.41 -28.84 -20.82
N ARG A 164 0.56 -28.97 -19.49
CA ARG A 164 -0.49 -28.60 -18.53
C ARG A 164 -0.84 -27.12 -18.61
N LEU A 165 0.16 -26.24 -18.68
CA LEU A 165 -0.07 -24.80 -18.84
C LEU A 165 -0.85 -24.48 -20.11
N SER A 166 -0.60 -25.20 -21.22
CA SER A 166 -1.35 -25.01 -22.47
C SER A 166 -2.83 -25.35 -22.32
N CYS A 167 -3.16 -26.37 -21.50
CA CYS A 167 -4.53 -26.73 -21.16
C CYS A 167 -5.18 -25.65 -20.28
N TYR A 168 -4.49 -25.19 -19.23
CA TYR A 168 -5.02 -24.13 -18.35
C TYR A 168 -5.18 -22.80 -19.08
N LYS A 169 -4.35 -22.52 -20.08
CA LYS A 169 -4.47 -21.32 -20.89
C LYS A 169 -5.84 -21.19 -21.55
N CYS A 170 -6.44 -22.28 -21.99
CA CYS A 170 -7.80 -22.27 -22.55
C CYS A 170 -8.85 -21.80 -21.51
N ILE A 171 -8.65 -22.13 -20.24
CA ILE A 171 -9.49 -21.69 -19.11
C ILE A 171 -9.27 -20.20 -18.86
N THR A 172 -8.01 -19.75 -18.72
CA THR A 172 -7.69 -18.34 -18.46
C THR A 172 -8.10 -17.42 -19.61
N ASP A 173 -7.95 -17.86 -20.87
CA ASP A 173 -8.40 -17.11 -22.05
C ASP A 173 -9.93 -16.94 -22.02
N THR A 174 -10.66 -17.99 -21.63
CA THR A 174 -12.13 -17.94 -21.46
C THR A 174 -12.53 -16.96 -20.36
N MET A 175 -11.84 -16.98 -19.20
CA MET A 175 -12.08 -16.03 -18.12
C MET A 175 -11.71 -14.60 -18.54
N GLN A 176 -10.64 -14.41 -19.31
CA GLN A 176 -10.22 -13.12 -19.82
C GLN A 176 -11.25 -12.52 -20.78
N GLU A 177 -11.82 -13.34 -21.68
CA GLU A 177 -12.92 -12.92 -22.55
C GLU A 177 -14.13 -12.43 -21.72
N LEU A 178 -14.52 -13.17 -20.67
CA LEU A 178 -15.61 -12.78 -19.76
C LEU A 178 -15.32 -11.48 -19.02
N VAL A 179 -14.10 -11.31 -18.50
CA VAL A 179 -13.67 -10.07 -17.84
C VAL A 179 -13.71 -8.90 -18.81
N ASN A 180 -13.22 -9.07 -20.04
CA ASN A 180 -13.23 -8.03 -21.06
C ASN A 180 -14.67 -7.64 -21.45
N GLN A 181 -15.57 -8.61 -21.56
CA GLN A 181 -16.99 -8.36 -21.83
C GLN A 181 -17.69 -7.66 -20.65
N SER A 182 -17.35 -8.00 -19.40
CA SER A 182 -17.90 -7.33 -18.22
C SER A 182 -17.48 -5.86 -18.10
N LYS A 183 -16.25 -5.54 -18.52
CA LYS A 183 -15.66 -4.20 -18.50
C LYS A 183 -16.01 -3.37 -19.75
N ALA A 184 -16.58 -3.98 -20.78
CA ALA A 184 -16.98 -3.27 -21.99
C ALA A 184 -18.04 -2.21 -21.63
N ALA A 185 -17.74 -0.94 -21.91
CA ALA A 185 -18.72 0.13 -21.70
C ALA A 185 -19.97 -0.19 -22.53
N PRO A 186 -21.20 0.07 -22.02
CA PRO A 186 -22.38 0.02 -22.85
C PRO A 186 -22.12 0.98 -24.01
N GLN A 187 -22.08 0.44 -25.24
CA GLN A 187 -21.80 1.27 -26.41
C GLN A 187 -22.77 2.45 -26.40
N SER A 188 -22.22 3.66 -26.28
CA SER A 188 -23.00 4.87 -26.46
C SER A 188 -23.66 4.78 -27.83
N PRO A 189 -24.99 4.92 -27.95
CA PRO A 189 -25.66 4.77 -29.23
C PRO A 189 -25.06 5.79 -30.19
N SER A 190 -24.32 5.31 -31.18
CA SER A 190 -23.84 6.16 -32.26
C SER A 190 -25.07 6.77 -32.93
N VAL A 191 -25.11 8.10 -33.06
CA VAL A 191 -26.21 8.80 -33.73
C VAL A 191 -26.44 8.16 -35.10
N PRO A 192 -27.61 7.56 -35.37
CA PRO A 192 -27.89 6.96 -36.65
C PRO A 192 -27.76 8.01 -37.75
N LYS A 193 -26.98 7.74 -38.80
CA LYS A 193 -26.85 8.64 -39.96
C LYS A 193 -28.15 8.79 -40.77
N GLN A 194 -29.22 8.09 -40.40
CA GLN A 194 -30.54 8.16 -41.02
C GLN A 194 -31.65 8.22 -39.96
N PRO A 195 -32.68 9.07 -40.14
CA PRO A 195 -33.85 9.07 -39.27
C PRO A 195 -34.64 7.76 -39.47
N GLY A 196 -34.61 6.91 -38.46
CA GLY A 196 -35.35 5.65 -38.36
C GLY A 196 -35.28 5.15 -36.91
N PRO A 197 -36.15 4.18 -36.51
CA PRO A 197 -36.09 3.60 -35.18
C PRO A 197 -34.67 3.06 -34.91
N PRO A 198 -34.13 3.20 -33.68
CA PRO A 198 -32.78 2.79 -33.37
C PRO A 198 -32.60 1.32 -33.75
N VAL A 199 -31.68 1.04 -34.67
CA VAL A 199 -31.28 -0.32 -34.98
C VAL A 199 -30.54 -0.82 -33.74
N MET A 200 -31.23 -1.62 -32.92
CA MET A 200 -30.58 -2.41 -31.89
C MET A 200 -29.74 -3.48 -32.58
N THR A 201 -28.54 -3.13 -33.04
CA THR A 201 -27.52 -4.13 -33.37
C THR A 201 -26.87 -4.60 -32.07
N SER A 202 -27.67 -5.13 -31.15
CA SER A 202 -27.15 -5.99 -30.10
C SER A 202 -27.05 -7.38 -30.73
N ASP A 203 -25.83 -7.82 -31.07
CA ASP A 203 -25.61 -9.19 -31.52
C ASP A 203 -26.30 -10.16 -30.54
N PRO A 204 -27.07 -11.17 -31.01
CA PRO A 204 -27.74 -12.15 -30.14
C PRO A 204 -26.79 -12.91 -29.20
N ASN A 205 -25.50 -12.89 -29.50
CA ASN A 205 -24.43 -13.52 -28.72
C ASN A 205 -23.73 -12.57 -27.73
N MET A 206 -24.05 -11.28 -27.71
CA MET A 206 -23.42 -10.35 -26.76
C MET A 206 -24.04 -10.56 -25.37
N LEU A 207 -23.21 -10.98 -24.40
CA LEU A 207 -23.62 -11.05 -23.00
C LEU A 207 -23.82 -9.63 -22.46
N SER A 208 -24.80 -9.46 -21.57
CA SER A 208 -24.83 -8.24 -20.75
C SER A 208 -23.66 -8.25 -19.76
N ASN A 209 -23.24 -7.08 -19.30
CA ASN A 209 -22.13 -6.96 -18.36
C ASN A 209 -22.41 -7.73 -17.05
N GLU A 210 -23.67 -7.78 -16.63
CA GLU A 210 -24.15 -8.53 -15.45
C GLU A 210 -24.07 -10.04 -15.68
N GLU A 211 -24.51 -10.53 -16.85
CA GLU A 211 -24.40 -11.95 -17.21
C GLU A 211 -22.94 -12.41 -17.32
N ALA A 212 -22.09 -11.58 -17.93
CA ALA A 212 -20.65 -11.87 -18.04
C ALA A 212 -19.98 -11.96 -16.65
N THR A 213 -20.35 -11.07 -15.73
CA THR A 213 -19.86 -11.09 -14.35
C THR A 213 -20.34 -12.33 -13.60
N ALA A 214 -21.63 -12.69 -13.72
CA ALA A 214 -22.18 -13.87 -13.07
C ALA A 214 -21.53 -15.18 -13.57
N HIS A 215 -21.28 -15.29 -14.89
CA HIS A 215 -20.57 -16.43 -15.45
C HIS A 215 -19.11 -16.49 -15.03
N PHE A 216 -18.43 -15.34 -14.92
CA PHE A 216 -17.07 -15.27 -14.38
C PHE A 216 -17.02 -15.76 -12.92
N GLU A 217 -17.92 -15.28 -12.06
CA GLU A 217 -18.00 -15.71 -10.66
C GLU A 217 -18.33 -17.20 -10.51
N GLN A 218 -19.25 -17.71 -11.34
CA GLN A 218 -19.55 -19.15 -11.39
C GLN A 218 -18.32 -19.96 -11.77
N MET A 219 -17.59 -19.54 -12.81
CA MET A 219 -16.39 -20.22 -13.29
C MET A 219 -15.26 -20.16 -12.26
N LEU A 220 -15.10 -19.04 -11.56
CA LEU A 220 -14.15 -18.88 -10.46
C LEU A 220 -14.51 -19.81 -9.29
N GLY A 221 -15.79 -19.89 -8.92
CA GLY A 221 -16.28 -20.80 -7.87
C GLY A 221 -16.07 -22.28 -8.21
N LEU A 222 -16.17 -22.66 -9.49
CA LEU A 222 -15.84 -24.01 -9.95
C LEU A 222 -14.32 -24.25 -9.94
N ALA A 223 -13.52 -23.28 -10.40
CA ALA A 223 -12.07 -23.36 -10.38
C ALA A 223 -11.51 -23.60 -8.97
N GLN A 224 -12.10 -22.95 -7.95
CA GLN A 224 -11.72 -23.12 -6.55
C GLN A 224 -11.91 -24.54 -6.00
N ARG A 225 -12.85 -25.32 -6.57
CA ARG A 225 -13.11 -26.70 -6.15
C ARG A 225 -12.09 -27.69 -6.72
N SER A 226 -11.28 -27.27 -7.68
CA SER A 226 -10.22 -28.10 -8.25
C SER A 226 -9.22 -28.51 -7.17
N GLN A 227 -8.71 -29.75 -7.26
CA GLN A 227 -7.65 -30.27 -6.40
C GLN A 227 -6.26 -30.15 -7.04
N ASP A 228 -6.19 -29.57 -8.24
CA ASP A 228 -4.96 -29.45 -9.01
C ASP A 228 -4.16 -28.20 -8.60
N GLU A 229 -3.05 -28.42 -7.89
CA GLU A 229 -2.14 -27.39 -7.38
C GLU A 229 -1.57 -26.51 -8.52
N LEU A 230 -1.18 -27.10 -9.65
CA LEU A 230 -0.62 -26.35 -10.77
C LEU A 230 -1.66 -25.47 -11.46
N PHE A 231 -2.90 -25.93 -11.53
CA PHE A 231 -3.99 -25.12 -12.04
C PHE A 231 -4.23 -23.89 -11.15
N HIS A 232 -4.26 -24.08 -9.82
CA HIS A 232 -4.39 -22.96 -8.87
C HIS A 232 -3.27 -21.93 -9.07
N ILE A 233 -2.02 -22.39 -9.22
CA ILE A 233 -0.87 -21.52 -9.51
C ILE A 233 -1.07 -20.74 -10.82
N ALA A 234 -1.45 -21.42 -11.90
CA ALA A 234 -1.72 -20.77 -13.19
C ALA A 234 -2.86 -19.74 -13.10
N LEU A 235 -3.91 -20.05 -12.33
CA LEU A 235 -5.03 -19.17 -12.08
C LEU A 235 -4.61 -17.92 -11.28
N TYR A 236 -3.77 -18.06 -10.25
CA TYR A 236 -3.27 -16.94 -9.46
C TYR A 236 -2.38 -16.01 -10.28
N ASN A 237 -1.46 -16.58 -11.05
CA ASN A 237 -0.64 -15.81 -12.00
C ASN A 237 -1.50 -15.01 -12.97
N TRP A 238 -2.56 -15.63 -13.52
CA TRP A 238 -3.49 -14.94 -14.40
C TRP A 238 -4.27 -13.83 -13.67
N LEU A 239 -4.79 -14.07 -12.47
CA LEU A 239 -5.50 -13.06 -11.68
C LEU A 239 -4.63 -11.85 -11.37
N ILE A 240 -3.33 -12.07 -11.08
CA ILE A 240 -2.35 -11.00 -10.86
C ILE A 240 -2.11 -10.22 -12.17
N GLN A 241 -1.89 -10.92 -13.29
CA GLN A 241 -1.69 -10.29 -14.60
C GLN A 241 -2.92 -9.51 -15.10
N ALA A 242 -4.13 -9.94 -14.73
CA ALA A 242 -5.39 -9.29 -15.09
C ALA A 242 -5.77 -8.12 -14.14
N ASP A 243 -4.92 -7.81 -13.16
CA ASP A 243 -5.13 -6.79 -12.12
C ASP A 243 -6.40 -7.04 -11.28
N LEU A 244 -6.68 -8.32 -11.00
CA LEU A 244 -7.82 -8.82 -10.21
C LEU A 244 -7.38 -9.30 -8.82
N SER A 245 -6.41 -8.59 -8.23
CA SER A 245 -5.83 -8.90 -6.92
C SER A 245 -6.85 -8.99 -5.79
N ASP A 246 -7.91 -8.17 -5.82
CA ASP A 246 -8.96 -8.23 -4.81
C ASP A 246 -9.73 -9.56 -4.85
N LYS A 247 -9.96 -10.09 -6.06
CA LYS A 247 -10.60 -11.39 -6.26
C LYS A 247 -9.68 -12.54 -5.86
N LEU A 248 -8.37 -12.41 -6.09
CA LEU A 248 -7.37 -13.35 -5.59
C LEU A 248 -7.44 -13.48 -4.06
N LEU A 249 -7.59 -12.36 -3.34
CA LEU A 249 -7.68 -12.32 -1.89
C LEU A 249 -9.00 -12.90 -1.34
N GLU A 250 -10.06 -12.94 -2.14
CA GLU A 250 -11.31 -13.64 -1.81
C GLU A 250 -11.18 -15.16 -1.97
N VAL A 251 -10.24 -15.62 -2.80
CA VAL A 251 -9.99 -17.05 -3.02
C VAL A 251 -9.23 -17.63 -1.83
N ASN A 252 -9.95 -18.22 -0.88
CA ASN A 252 -9.35 -18.90 0.25
C ASN A 252 -8.81 -20.28 -0.17
N SER A 253 -7.59 -20.32 -0.70
CA SER A 253 -6.90 -21.54 -1.07
C SER A 253 -5.61 -21.73 -0.27
N PRO A 254 -5.28 -22.97 0.14
CA PRO A 254 -4.05 -23.27 0.87
C PRO A 254 -2.78 -23.13 0.01
N TYR A 255 -2.91 -23.15 -1.32
CA TYR A 255 -1.77 -23.10 -2.24
C TYR A 255 -1.24 -21.67 -2.49
N LEU A 256 -2.04 -20.64 -2.17
CA LEU A 256 -1.71 -19.25 -2.47
C LEU A 256 -0.50 -18.76 -1.67
N GLU A 257 -0.39 -19.15 -0.39
CA GLU A 257 0.72 -18.76 0.48
C GLU A 257 2.06 -19.26 -0.05
N GLU A 258 2.16 -20.57 -0.36
CA GLU A 258 3.39 -21.18 -0.88
C GLU A 258 3.78 -20.61 -2.25
N HIS A 259 2.79 -20.35 -3.12
CA HIS A 259 3.03 -19.77 -4.43
C HIS A 259 3.57 -18.34 -4.35
N LEU A 260 2.96 -17.46 -3.53
CA LEU A 260 3.47 -16.10 -3.32
C LEU A 260 4.88 -16.11 -2.73
N MET A 261 5.16 -17.01 -1.77
CA MET A 261 6.52 -17.19 -1.24
C MET A 261 7.50 -17.67 -2.31
N HIS A 262 7.10 -18.57 -3.20
CA HIS A 262 7.93 -19.01 -4.33
C HIS A 262 8.27 -17.85 -5.27
N MET A 263 7.29 -17.03 -5.65
CA MET A 263 7.52 -15.84 -6.49
C MET A 263 8.45 -14.81 -5.82
N ILE A 264 8.31 -14.60 -4.51
CA ILE A 264 9.20 -13.72 -3.74
C ILE A 264 10.65 -14.24 -3.74
N ARG A 265 10.86 -15.56 -3.71
CA ARG A 265 12.21 -16.17 -3.78
C ARG A 265 12.86 -16.03 -5.15
N GLN A 266 12.06 -15.97 -6.22
CA GLN A 266 12.54 -15.75 -7.58
C GLN A 266 12.77 -14.26 -7.92
N ASP A 267 12.61 -13.34 -6.95
CA ASP A 267 12.76 -11.88 -7.07
C ASP A 267 11.92 -11.22 -8.18
N GLN A 268 10.96 -11.92 -8.77
CA GLN A 268 10.02 -11.34 -9.74
C GLN A 268 9.01 -10.47 -8.98
N SER A 269 8.95 -9.17 -9.30
CA SER A 269 7.97 -8.22 -8.72
C SER A 269 7.83 -8.34 -7.20
N LYS A 270 8.97 -8.45 -6.50
CA LYS A 270 9.05 -8.79 -5.06
C LYS A 270 8.16 -7.91 -4.19
N VAL A 271 8.15 -6.59 -4.44
CA VAL A 271 7.36 -5.62 -3.69
C VAL A 271 5.86 -5.92 -3.84
N HIS A 272 5.39 -6.08 -5.08
CA HIS A 272 3.99 -6.38 -5.36
C HIS A 272 3.54 -7.71 -4.75
N ASN A 273 4.35 -8.76 -4.88
CA ASN A 273 4.03 -10.08 -4.35
C ASN A 273 4.03 -10.11 -2.81
N MET A 274 4.94 -9.40 -2.16
CA MET A 274 4.90 -9.20 -0.71
C MET A 274 3.69 -8.36 -0.28
N ASP A 275 3.26 -7.38 -1.09
CA ASP A 275 2.07 -6.58 -0.83
C ASP A 275 0.79 -7.43 -0.84
N LEU A 276 0.67 -8.33 -1.82
CA LEU A 276 -0.42 -9.31 -1.87
C LEU A 276 -0.38 -10.27 -0.66
N LEU A 277 0.82 -10.71 -0.26
CA LEU A 277 0.99 -11.69 0.81
C LEU A 277 0.52 -11.16 2.18
N TRP A 278 0.85 -9.92 2.54
CA TRP A 278 0.38 -9.38 3.82
C TRP A 278 -1.14 -9.14 3.81
N ARG A 279 -1.71 -8.70 2.67
CA ARG A 279 -3.17 -8.54 2.52
C ARG A 279 -3.89 -9.88 2.67
N TYR A 280 -3.33 -10.96 2.12
CA TYR A 280 -3.83 -12.32 2.29
C TYR A 280 -3.83 -12.73 3.76
N TYR A 281 -2.73 -12.50 4.48
CA TYR A 281 -2.65 -12.81 5.91
C TYR A 281 -3.64 -12.00 6.76
N GLU A 282 -3.86 -10.71 6.46
CA GLU A 282 -4.89 -9.92 7.16
C GLU A 282 -6.30 -10.46 6.92
N LYS A 283 -6.64 -10.82 5.67
CA LYS A 283 -7.94 -11.41 5.32
C LYS A 283 -8.19 -12.73 6.06
N ASN A 284 -7.14 -13.55 6.18
CA ASN A 284 -7.18 -14.82 6.89
C ASN A 284 -7.00 -14.70 8.41
N ARG A 285 -6.99 -13.46 8.96
CA ARG A 285 -6.81 -13.15 10.38
C ARG A 285 -5.48 -13.65 10.98
N ASN A 286 -4.47 -13.89 10.15
CA ASN A 286 -3.12 -14.23 10.59
C ASN A 286 -2.26 -12.97 10.74
N PHE A 287 -2.59 -12.15 11.75
CA PHE A 287 -1.98 -10.84 11.92
C PHE A 287 -0.48 -10.88 12.28
N GLY A 288 0.01 -11.95 12.91
CA GLY A 288 1.42 -12.12 13.23
C GLY A 288 2.28 -12.26 11.98
N LYS A 289 1.90 -13.17 11.07
CA LYS A 289 2.60 -13.31 9.78
C LYS A 289 2.50 -12.03 8.92
N ALA A 290 1.34 -11.36 8.93
CA ALA A 290 1.17 -10.08 8.23
C ALA A 290 2.16 -9.01 8.75
N ALA A 291 2.29 -8.87 10.07
CA ALA A 291 3.21 -7.91 10.69
C ALA A 291 4.68 -8.17 10.28
N HIS A 292 5.10 -9.44 10.23
CA HIS A 292 6.45 -9.79 9.77
C HIS A 292 6.69 -9.47 8.29
N VAL A 293 5.72 -9.74 7.41
CA VAL A 293 5.85 -9.38 5.98
C VAL A 293 5.92 -7.87 5.80
N LEU A 294 5.09 -7.10 6.51
CA LEU A 294 5.10 -5.64 6.48
C LEU A 294 6.43 -5.06 7.01
N ALA A 295 6.97 -5.63 8.10
CA ALA A 295 8.28 -5.24 8.61
C ALA A 295 9.40 -5.49 7.58
N ARG A 296 9.39 -6.66 6.92
CA ARG A 296 10.34 -6.97 5.85
C ARG A 296 10.17 -6.07 4.62
N LEU A 297 8.94 -5.71 4.26
CA LEU A 297 8.66 -4.74 3.19
C LEU A 297 9.26 -3.37 3.51
N ALA A 298 9.10 -2.92 4.74
CA ALA A 298 9.66 -1.65 5.19
C ALA A 298 11.19 -1.64 5.25
N ASP A 299 11.83 -2.78 5.54
CA ASP A 299 13.29 -2.93 5.57
C ASP A 299 13.91 -3.21 4.18
N LEU A 300 13.10 -3.56 3.18
CA LEU A 300 13.60 -3.97 1.85
C LEU A 300 14.31 -2.82 1.14
N HIS A 301 15.55 -3.03 0.70
CA HIS A 301 16.23 -2.07 -0.16
C HIS A 301 15.53 -2.01 -1.54
N SER A 302 14.88 -0.90 -1.85
CA SER A 302 14.14 -0.71 -3.10
C SER A 302 13.85 0.76 -3.38
N THR A 303 13.97 1.17 -4.64
CA THR A 303 13.56 2.50 -5.12
C THR A 303 12.09 2.57 -5.50
N GLU A 304 11.37 1.44 -5.49
CA GLU A 304 9.93 1.38 -5.82
C GLU A 304 9.05 1.81 -4.63
N ILE A 305 9.58 1.71 -3.41
CA ILE A 305 8.86 2.01 -2.18
C ILE A 305 9.30 3.38 -1.67
N SER A 306 8.38 4.34 -1.64
CA SER A 306 8.64 5.64 -1.02
C SER A 306 8.75 5.54 0.50
N LEU A 307 9.47 6.47 1.11
CA LEU A 307 9.59 6.51 2.57
C LEU A 307 8.24 6.69 3.29
N LYS A 308 7.27 7.37 2.66
CA LYS A 308 5.90 7.48 3.17
C LYS A 308 5.16 6.14 3.17
N GLN A 309 5.35 5.33 2.13
CA GLN A 309 4.82 3.96 2.10
C GLN A 309 5.51 3.07 3.14
N ARG A 310 6.82 3.21 3.37
CA ARG A 310 7.52 2.50 4.45
C ARG A 310 6.94 2.86 5.84
N LEU A 311 6.66 4.14 6.08
CA LEU A 311 6.00 4.60 7.29
C LEU A 311 4.61 3.95 7.46
N GLU A 312 3.83 3.87 6.38
CA GLU A 312 2.53 3.19 6.37
C GLU A 312 2.67 1.69 6.66
N TYR A 313 3.65 1.02 6.05
CA TYR A 313 3.93 -0.40 6.29
C TYR A 313 4.29 -0.67 7.75
N ILE A 314 5.16 0.14 8.37
CA ILE A 314 5.48 0.00 9.80
C ILE A 314 4.26 0.30 10.67
N ALA A 315 3.46 1.33 10.34
CA ALA A 315 2.25 1.67 11.10
C ALA A 315 1.25 0.51 11.08
N ARG A 316 1.08 -0.11 9.91
CA ARG A 316 0.22 -1.27 9.74
C ARG A 316 0.79 -2.50 10.42
N ALA A 317 2.11 -2.72 10.36
CA ALA A 317 2.78 -3.81 11.08
C ALA A 317 2.53 -3.72 12.60
N ILE A 318 2.62 -2.51 13.18
CA ILE A 318 2.31 -2.27 14.60
C ILE A 318 0.85 -2.60 14.91
N LEU A 319 -0.10 -2.19 14.06
CA LEU A 319 -1.52 -2.50 14.24
C LEU A 319 -1.80 -4.00 14.15
N SER A 320 -1.20 -4.71 13.18
CA SER A 320 -1.32 -6.15 13.03
C SER A 320 -0.66 -6.90 14.20
N ALA A 321 0.52 -6.48 14.64
CA ALA A 321 1.20 -7.04 15.81
C ALA A 321 0.34 -6.89 17.08
N LYS A 322 -0.18 -5.69 17.37
CA LYS A 322 -1.09 -5.43 18.51
C LYS A 322 -2.36 -6.28 18.45
N SER A 323 -2.89 -6.51 17.25
CA SER A 323 -4.07 -7.35 17.03
C SER A 323 -3.79 -8.84 17.23
N SER A 324 -2.57 -9.30 16.98
CA SER A 324 -2.15 -10.68 17.25
C SER A 324 -1.93 -10.96 18.75
N SER A 325 -1.35 -10.01 19.48
CA SER A 325 -1.03 -10.17 20.91
C SER A 325 -2.27 -10.29 21.81
N GLY A 326 -3.45 -9.87 21.33
CA GLY A 326 -4.72 -10.07 22.03
C GLY A 326 -5.24 -11.51 22.00
N VAL A 327 -4.74 -12.35 21.08
CA VAL A 327 -5.21 -13.74 20.87
C VAL A 327 -4.22 -14.77 21.45
N SER A 328 -2.91 -14.49 21.40
CA SER A 328 -1.87 -15.32 22.02
C SER A 328 -0.68 -14.45 22.43
N ALA A 329 -0.58 -14.07 23.70
CA ALA A 329 0.52 -13.24 24.18
C ALA A 329 1.79 -14.09 24.39
N GLN A 330 2.66 -14.18 23.38
CA GLN A 330 4.03 -14.70 23.54
C GLN A 330 4.98 -13.54 23.86
N ALA A 331 6.01 -13.80 24.67
CA ALA A 331 7.00 -12.79 25.04
C ALA A 331 7.76 -12.22 23.82
N SER A 332 8.00 -13.04 22.80
CA SER A 332 8.60 -12.66 21.52
C SER A 332 7.79 -11.62 20.74
N ASP A 333 6.46 -11.67 20.84
CA ASP A 333 5.59 -10.73 20.12
C ASP A 333 5.67 -9.32 20.72
N GLY A 334 5.91 -9.23 22.04
CA GLY A 334 6.13 -7.97 22.73
C GLY A 334 7.48 -7.33 22.40
N GLU A 335 8.54 -8.13 22.24
CA GLU A 335 9.85 -7.66 21.81
C GLU A 335 9.79 -7.13 20.37
N PHE A 336 9.22 -7.92 19.45
CA PHE A 336 9.03 -7.51 18.06
C PHE A 336 8.17 -6.24 17.94
N LEU A 337 7.10 -6.11 18.74
CA LEU A 337 6.30 -4.89 18.75
C LEU A 337 7.12 -3.67 19.17
N ARG A 338 7.97 -3.81 20.19
CA ARG A 338 8.84 -2.73 20.64
C ARG A 338 9.86 -2.35 19.58
N GLU A 339 10.45 -3.32 18.89
CA GLU A 339 11.33 -3.07 17.75
C GLU A 339 10.62 -2.28 16.64
N LEU A 340 9.35 -2.59 16.34
CA LEU A 340 8.56 -1.84 15.36
C LEU A 340 8.25 -0.42 15.81
N GLU A 341 7.95 -0.21 17.09
CA GLU A 341 7.70 1.12 17.68
C GLU A 341 8.98 1.99 17.67
N ASP A 342 10.14 1.41 17.98
CA ASP A 342 11.42 2.09 17.90
C ASP A 342 11.78 2.42 16.43
N LYS A 343 11.55 1.49 15.49
CA LYS A 343 11.71 1.75 14.05
C LYS A 343 10.79 2.85 13.55
N MET A 344 9.54 2.89 13.99
CA MET A 344 8.58 3.93 13.60
C MET A 344 9.13 5.34 13.89
N GLU A 345 9.78 5.53 15.03
CA GLU A 345 10.36 6.83 15.37
C GLU A 345 11.54 7.19 14.44
N LEU A 346 12.39 6.23 14.11
CA LEU A 346 13.46 6.43 13.11
C LEU A 346 12.91 6.80 11.73
N VAL A 347 11.87 6.09 11.26
CA VAL A 347 11.25 6.40 9.96
C VAL A 347 10.63 7.80 9.96
N ARG A 348 9.99 8.22 11.05
CA ARG A 348 9.45 9.59 11.17
C ARG A 348 10.54 10.65 11.07
N ILE A 349 11.66 10.44 11.74
CA ILE A 349 12.83 11.32 11.64
C ILE A 349 13.35 11.37 10.20
N GLN A 350 13.46 10.21 9.55
CA GLN A 350 13.90 10.12 8.16
C GLN A 350 12.95 10.88 7.21
N VAL A 351 11.63 10.77 7.42
CA VAL A 351 10.61 11.53 6.67
C VAL A 351 10.75 13.02 6.94
N GLN A 352 10.95 13.43 8.19
CA GLN A 352 11.14 14.83 8.55
C GLN A 352 12.39 15.43 7.88
N ILE A 353 13.49 14.68 7.82
CA ILE A 353 14.70 15.08 7.09
C ILE A 353 14.38 15.25 5.60
N GLN A 354 13.75 14.26 4.97
CA GLN A 354 13.39 14.31 3.56
C GLN A 354 12.51 15.53 3.24
N GLU A 355 11.46 15.77 4.03
CA GLU A 355 10.56 16.92 3.83
C GLU A 355 11.28 18.25 4.03
N THR A 356 12.20 18.34 4.99
CA THR A 356 12.99 19.55 5.24
C THR A 356 13.96 19.82 4.09
N LEU A 357 14.61 18.79 3.56
CA LEU A 357 15.50 18.88 2.40
C LEU A 357 14.75 19.36 1.15
N ILE A 358 13.57 18.78 0.89
CA ILE A 358 12.72 19.18 -0.25
C ILE A 358 12.30 20.65 -0.11
N ARG A 359 11.92 21.11 1.09
CA ARG A 359 11.46 22.48 1.32
C ARG A 359 12.59 23.51 1.23
N GLN A 360 13.76 23.23 1.80
CA GLN A 360 14.83 24.22 1.96
C GLN A 360 15.87 24.19 0.84
N TYR A 361 16.05 23.05 0.17
CA TYR A 361 17.17 22.85 -0.77
C TYR A 361 16.74 22.21 -2.10
N SER A 362 15.49 22.40 -2.51
CA SER A 362 14.90 21.81 -3.74
C SER A 362 15.75 21.94 -5.01
N HIS A 363 16.52 23.02 -5.13
CA HIS A 363 17.33 23.34 -6.31
C HIS A 363 18.75 22.75 -6.29
N HIS A 364 19.20 22.19 -5.17
CA HIS A 364 20.58 21.70 -5.06
C HIS A 364 20.71 20.25 -5.57
N PRO A 365 21.64 19.94 -6.50
CA PRO A 365 21.73 18.62 -7.12
C PRO A 365 22.08 17.49 -6.13
N SER A 366 22.80 17.78 -5.04
CA SER A 366 23.08 16.77 -3.99
C SER A 366 21.82 16.31 -3.25
N VAL A 367 20.76 17.11 -3.23
CA VAL A 367 19.51 16.81 -2.51
C VAL A 367 18.71 15.73 -3.21
N LYS A 368 18.74 15.70 -4.55
CA LYS A 368 18.08 14.62 -5.30
C LYS A 368 18.69 13.26 -4.98
N ASN A 369 20.03 13.19 -4.91
CA ASN A 369 20.73 11.96 -4.53
C ASN A 369 20.44 11.58 -3.06
N ALA A 370 20.47 12.56 -2.15
CA ALA A 370 20.13 12.34 -0.74
C ALA A 370 18.69 11.82 -0.58
N ILE A 371 17.71 12.38 -1.29
CA ILE A 371 16.31 11.91 -1.26
C ILE A 371 16.21 10.46 -1.77
N SER A 372 16.86 10.14 -2.89
CA SER A 372 16.86 8.76 -3.42
C SER A 372 17.48 7.76 -2.44
N GLN A 373 18.55 8.15 -1.73
CA GLN A 373 19.14 7.31 -0.67
C GLN A 373 18.19 7.14 0.52
N LEU A 374 17.49 8.20 0.93
CA LEU A 374 16.50 8.16 2.01
C LEU A 374 15.23 7.35 1.64
N ASP A 375 14.87 7.24 0.36
CA ASP A 375 13.76 6.37 -0.07
C ASP A 375 14.18 4.90 -0.20
N ALA A 376 15.46 4.66 -0.56
CA ALA A 376 15.96 3.32 -0.88
C ALA A 376 15.94 2.36 0.32
N GLU A 377 16.27 2.84 1.53
CA GLU A 377 16.34 2.00 2.73
C GLU A 377 16.13 2.77 4.04
N LEU A 378 15.81 2.04 5.11
CA LEU A 378 15.76 2.61 6.46
C LEU A 378 17.18 2.73 7.01
N MET A 379 17.56 3.96 7.34
CA MET A 379 18.92 4.28 7.76
C MET A 379 19.06 4.19 9.28
N ASP A 380 20.28 3.88 9.72
CA ASP A 380 20.61 3.93 11.13
C ASP A 380 20.71 5.38 11.65
N ILE A 381 20.57 5.54 12.96
CA ILE A 381 20.52 6.85 13.63
C ILE A 381 21.82 7.65 13.45
N THR A 382 22.96 6.96 13.32
CA THR A 382 24.29 7.57 13.19
C THR A 382 24.49 8.15 11.79
N LYS A 383 24.09 7.43 10.75
CA LYS A 383 24.08 7.89 9.35
C LYS A 383 23.10 9.04 9.18
N LEU A 384 21.89 8.94 9.74
CA LEU A 384 20.91 10.05 9.71
C LEU A 384 21.48 11.32 10.32
N TYR A 385 22.24 11.20 11.42
CA TYR A 385 22.91 12.34 12.05
C TYR A 385 24.04 12.90 11.19
N GLY A 386 25.03 12.08 10.83
CA GLY A 386 26.26 12.55 10.19
C GLY A 386 26.09 12.92 8.71
N GLU A 387 25.52 12.01 7.93
CA GLU A 387 25.48 12.13 6.46
C GLU A 387 24.38 13.08 5.99
N PHE A 388 23.32 13.27 6.79
CA PHE A 388 22.17 14.10 6.43
C PHE A 388 22.01 15.31 7.36
N ALA A 389 21.69 15.10 8.64
CA ALA A 389 21.32 16.21 9.51
C ALA A 389 22.47 17.20 9.76
N ASP A 390 23.70 16.70 9.94
CA ASP A 390 24.91 17.53 10.08
C ASP A 390 25.34 18.18 8.78
N HIS A 391 25.44 17.39 7.71
CA HIS A 391 25.82 17.86 6.38
C HIS A 391 24.94 19.02 5.88
N PHE A 392 23.62 18.94 6.08
CA PHE A 392 22.65 19.96 5.63
C PHE A 392 22.27 20.98 6.72
N LYS A 393 22.93 20.94 7.89
CA LYS A 393 22.68 21.85 9.04
C LYS A 393 21.21 21.89 9.47
N LEU A 394 20.61 20.72 9.63
CA LEU A 394 19.20 20.56 10.03
C LEU A 394 19.07 20.44 11.55
N SER A 395 19.19 21.57 12.27
CA SER A 395 19.26 21.58 13.74
C SER A 395 18.03 20.96 14.43
N GLU A 396 16.83 21.12 13.85
CA GLU A 396 15.61 20.45 14.34
C GLU A 396 15.67 18.93 14.21
N CYS A 397 16.16 18.43 13.07
CA CYS A 397 16.32 17.00 12.84
C CYS A 397 17.41 16.43 13.75
N LYS A 398 18.51 17.16 13.97
CA LYS A 398 19.54 16.79 14.95
C LYS A 398 18.95 16.64 16.35
N LEU A 399 18.11 17.58 16.77
CA LEU A 399 17.43 17.53 18.08
C LEU A 399 16.49 16.31 18.19
N ALA A 400 15.73 16.01 17.13
CA ALA A 400 14.87 14.82 17.09
C ALA A 400 15.68 13.52 17.16
N ILE A 401 16.82 13.46 16.45
CA ILE A 401 17.73 12.31 16.45
C ILE A 401 18.32 12.07 17.85
N ILE A 402 18.86 13.09 18.51
CA ILE A 402 19.46 12.89 19.85
C ILE A 402 18.39 12.53 20.90
N HIS A 403 17.18 13.05 20.76
CA HIS A 403 16.04 12.67 21.60
C HIS A 403 15.70 11.19 21.43
N CYS A 404 15.60 10.71 20.18
CA CYS A 404 15.35 9.31 19.85
C CYS A 404 16.50 8.38 20.32
N ALA A 405 17.75 8.82 20.20
CA ALA A 405 18.92 8.06 20.62
C ALA A 405 19.08 7.97 22.15
N GLY A 406 18.38 8.83 22.92
CA GLY A 406 18.59 8.94 24.36
C GLY A 406 19.93 9.60 24.74
N HIS A 407 20.64 10.21 23.79
CA HIS A 407 21.93 10.86 24.02
C HIS A 407 21.75 12.31 24.45
N SER A 408 22.05 12.62 25.71
CA SER A 408 21.92 13.98 26.24
C SER A 408 23.29 14.60 26.54
N ASP A 409 23.75 15.47 25.64
CA ASP A 409 24.81 16.44 25.93
C ASP A 409 24.15 17.83 26.07
N PRO A 410 24.14 18.43 27.28
CA PRO A 410 23.57 19.74 27.49
C PRO A 410 24.14 20.80 26.55
N ILE A 411 25.45 20.81 26.28
CA ILE A 411 26.08 21.84 25.45
C ILE A 411 25.54 21.76 24.03
N LEU A 412 25.48 20.55 23.47
CA LEU A 412 24.90 20.29 22.16
C LEU A 412 23.41 20.67 22.10
N VAL A 413 22.62 20.29 23.11
CA VAL A 413 21.19 20.66 23.16
C VAL A 413 21.02 22.19 23.17
N HIS A 414 21.84 22.91 23.94
CA HIS A 414 21.79 24.38 23.97
C HIS A 414 22.16 24.98 22.61
N SER A 415 23.23 24.49 21.97
CA SER A 415 23.64 25.00 20.66
C SER A 415 22.59 24.73 19.58
N LEU A 416 21.96 23.55 19.60
CA LEU A 416 20.89 23.20 18.65
C LEU A 416 19.67 24.10 18.84
N TRP A 417 19.22 24.33 20.07
CA TRP A 417 18.12 25.26 20.33
C TRP A 417 18.47 26.69 19.92
N GLN A 418 19.70 27.12 20.16
CA GLN A 418 20.16 28.43 19.71
C GLN A 418 20.09 28.55 18.17
N GLU A 419 20.63 27.57 17.44
CA GLU A 419 20.59 27.54 15.97
C GLU A 419 19.16 27.54 15.42
N ILE A 420 18.24 26.78 16.03
CA ILE A 420 16.83 26.74 15.63
C ILE A 420 16.19 28.13 15.77
N LEU A 421 16.40 28.79 16.91
CA LEU A 421 15.81 30.09 17.19
C LEU A 421 16.42 31.19 16.33
N GLU A 422 17.74 31.21 16.16
CA GLU A 422 18.42 32.18 15.30
C GLU A 422 17.98 32.04 13.84
N LYS A 423 17.81 30.81 13.35
CA LYS A 423 17.30 30.55 11.99
C LYS A 423 15.87 31.07 11.81
N GLU A 424 14.95 30.74 12.72
CA GLU A 424 13.55 31.22 12.64
C GLU A 424 13.48 32.76 12.75
N LEU A 425 14.30 33.36 13.60
CA LEU A 425 14.40 34.82 13.73
C LEU A 425 14.97 35.49 12.47
N GLY A 426 15.91 34.83 11.79
CA GLY A 426 16.52 35.27 10.54
C GLY A 426 15.58 35.16 9.33
N ASP A 427 14.91 34.02 9.17
CA ASP A 427 13.96 33.78 8.08
C ASP A 427 12.75 34.72 8.17
N SER A 428 12.39 35.12 9.39
CA SER A 428 11.24 35.98 9.65
C SER A 428 11.51 37.48 9.54
N VAL A 429 12.73 37.93 9.23
CA VAL A 429 13.11 39.37 9.23
C VAL A 429 12.24 40.22 8.30
N ALA A 430 11.77 39.66 7.17
CA ALA A 430 10.93 40.37 6.21
C ALA A 430 9.48 40.57 6.66
N MET A 431 9.05 39.92 7.75
CA MET A 431 7.67 39.95 8.24
C MET A 431 7.42 41.12 9.23
N SER A 432 6.14 41.46 9.45
CA SER A 432 5.76 42.44 10.47
C SER A 432 6.10 41.94 11.88
N PRO A 433 6.38 42.82 12.87
CA PRO A 433 6.72 42.38 14.23
C PRO A 433 5.70 41.41 14.86
N VAL A 434 4.41 41.63 14.59
CA VAL A 434 3.32 40.77 15.10
C VAL A 434 3.35 39.39 14.45
N ASP A 435 3.58 39.33 13.13
CA ASP A 435 3.66 38.06 12.41
C ASP A 435 4.94 37.29 12.76
N ARG A 436 6.05 38.00 13.03
CA ARG A 436 7.29 37.41 13.53
C ARG A 436 7.10 36.74 14.89
N MET A 437 6.46 37.45 15.82
CA MET A 437 6.09 36.90 17.13
C MET A 437 5.23 35.66 16.97
N ARG A 438 4.21 35.70 16.10
CA ARG A 438 3.33 34.55 15.84
C ARG A 438 4.08 33.37 15.23
N SER A 439 4.95 33.58 14.25
CA SER A 439 5.76 32.52 13.63
C SER A 439 6.63 31.81 14.66
N LEU A 440 7.36 32.60 15.47
CA LEU A 440 8.21 32.06 16.52
C LEU A 440 7.41 31.34 17.60
N ASN A 441 6.25 31.87 18.01
CA ASN A 441 5.37 31.20 18.97
C ASN A 441 4.88 29.85 18.42
N LEU A 442 4.36 29.79 17.19
CA LEU A 442 3.93 28.53 16.58
C LEU A 442 5.08 27.51 16.52
N LYS A 443 6.28 27.97 16.18
CA LYS A 443 7.48 27.12 16.14
C LYS A 443 7.83 26.58 17.52
N LEU A 444 7.93 27.45 18.52
CA LEU A 444 8.24 27.11 19.91
C LEU A 444 7.19 26.19 20.52
N VAL A 445 5.90 26.44 20.27
CA VAL A 445 4.81 25.60 20.77
C VAL A 445 4.86 24.21 20.15
N SER A 446 5.13 24.12 18.84
CA SER A 446 5.22 22.84 18.14
C SER A 446 6.36 21.95 18.68
N LEU A 447 7.57 22.51 18.87
CA LEU A 447 8.72 21.77 19.40
C LEU A 447 8.62 21.58 20.92
N GLY A 448 8.15 22.60 21.63
CA GLY A 448 8.00 22.58 23.09
C GLY A 448 7.03 21.50 23.54
N LYS A 449 5.90 21.30 22.87
CA LYS A 449 4.96 20.22 23.21
C LYS A 449 5.57 18.82 23.09
N ILE A 450 6.57 18.64 22.22
CA ILE A 450 7.30 17.37 22.04
C ILE A 450 8.32 17.19 23.16
N TYR A 451 9.11 18.22 23.47
CA TYR A 451 10.28 18.09 24.35
C TYR A 451 10.05 18.51 25.81
N ALA A 452 9.00 19.26 26.15
CA ALA A 452 8.76 19.78 27.50
C ALA A 452 8.58 18.68 28.55
N GLY A 453 8.12 17.48 28.14
CA GLY A 453 8.05 16.31 29.02
C GLY A 453 9.41 15.75 29.43
N THR A 454 10.49 16.11 28.71
CA THR A 454 11.84 15.55 28.90
C THR A 454 12.85 16.69 29.13
N PRO A 455 13.08 17.12 30.40
CA PRO A 455 13.89 18.30 30.74
C PRO A 455 15.31 18.33 30.16
N ARG A 456 15.89 17.16 29.85
CA ARG A 456 17.23 17.02 29.25
C ARG A 456 17.32 17.56 27.82
N TYR A 457 16.19 17.62 27.10
CA TYR A 457 16.12 18.12 25.72
C TYR A 457 15.40 19.47 25.61
N PHE A 458 14.85 19.97 26.71
CA PHE A 458 14.16 21.26 26.79
C PHE A 458 14.79 22.13 27.88
N PRO A 459 15.88 22.86 27.56
CA PRO A 459 16.63 23.66 28.52
C PRO A 459 15.87 24.96 28.85
N LEU A 460 14.85 24.86 29.71
CA LEU A 460 13.91 25.95 30.01
C LEU A 460 14.61 27.25 30.43
N GLU A 461 15.60 27.17 31.33
CA GLU A 461 16.34 28.36 31.80
C GLU A 461 17.05 29.10 30.67
N PHE A 462 17.71 28.34 29.78
CA PHE A 462 18.37 28.90 28.61
C PHE A 462 17.37 29.50 27.63
N LEU A 463 16.29 28.78 27.31
CA LEU A 463 15.26 29.23 26.37
C LEU A 463 14.59 30.51 26.84
N VAL A 464 14.17 30.59 28.11
CA VAL A 464 13.56 31.80 28.68
C VAL A 464 14.56 32.96 28.61
N LYS A 465 15.81 32.75 29.07
CA LYS A 465 16.83 33.80 29.02
C LYS A 465 17.09 34.30 27.61
N PHE A 466 17.27 33.40 26.65
CA PHE A 466 17.57 33.73 25.26
C PHE A 466 16.40 34.49 24.62
N LEU A 467 15.17 33.98 24.75
CA LEU A 467 13.99 34.60 24.16
C LEU A 467 13.71 35.98 24.76
N GLU A 468 13.89 36.17 26.06
CA GLU A 468 13.70 37.47 26.71
C GLU A 468 14.75 38.50 26.26
N GLN A 469 15.98 38.06 25.97
CA GLN A 469 16.99 38.92 25.34
C GLN A 469 16.58 39.34 23.93
N GLU A 470 16.01 38.44 23.13
CA GLU A 470 15.50 38.74 21.79
C GLU A 470 14.27 39.65 21.82
N VAL A 471 13.34 39.44 22.75
CA VAL A 471 12.20 40.34 23.01
C VAL A 471 12.69 41.75 23.35
N CYS A 472 13.74 41.87 24.15
CA CYS A 472 14.37 43.16 24.44
C CYS A 472 14.98 43.81 23.19
N ARG A 473 15.71 43.05 22.38
CA ARG A 473 16.38 43.54 21.15
C ARG A 473 15.38 43.98 20.09
N LEU A 474 14.31 43.23 19.89
CA LEU A 474 13.29 43.46 18.86
C LEU A 474 12.14 44.35 19.35
N ASN A 475 12.15 44.71 20.63
CA ASN A 475 11.12 45.51 21.31
C ASN A 475 9.71 44.91 21.19
N TRP A 476 9.60 43.61 21.42
CA TRP A 476 8.34 42.86 21.43
C TRP A 476 7.61 42.96 22.78
N ASP A 477 6.40 42.40 22.83
CA ASP A 477 5.57 42.37 24.04
C ASP A 477 6.23 41.56 25.16
N VAL A 478 6.21 42.12 26.37
CA VAL A 478 6.76 41.56 27.61
C VAL A 478 6.04 40.27 28.01
N GLY A 479 4.77 40.11 27.63
CA GLY A 479 4.00 38.89 27.89
C GLY A 479 4.30 37.72 26.95
N PHE A 480 5.10 37.92 25.90
CA PHE A 480 5.26 36.94 24.81
C PHE A 480 5.91 35.61 25.25
N VAL A 481 7.05 35.67 25.96
CA VAL A 481 7.79 34.46 26.34
C VAL A 481 7.01 33.68 27.41
N SER A 482 6.48 34.38 28.41
CA SER A 482 5.71 33.78 29.49
C SER A 482 4.43 33.10 28.99
N SER A 483 3.67 33.76 28.09
CA SER A 483 2.49 33.15 27.47
C SER A 483 2.85 31.93 26.61
N THR A 484 3.91 32.00 25.81
CA THR A 484 4.38 30.89 24.97
C THR A 484 4.79 29.68 25.81
N MET A 485 5.53 29.89 26.91
CA MET A 485 5.96 28.79 27.79
C MET A 485 4.78 28.13 28.52
N LEU A 486 3.77 28.91 28.91
CA LEU A 486 2.54 28.36 29.49
C LEU A 486 1.73 27.57 28.44
N GLU A 487 1.68 28.04 27.19
CA GLU A 487 1.00 27.35 26.08
C GLU A 487 1.68 26.01 25.72
N ILE A 488 3.01 25.94 25.85
CA ILE A 488 3.78 24.68 25.72
C ILE A 488 3.37 23.65 26.79
N GLY A 489 2.83 24.11 27.93
CA GLY A 489 2.47 23.25 29.07
C GLY A 489 3.50 23.29 30.21
N VAL A 490 4.41 24.28 30.22
CA VAL A 490 5.32 24.49 31.36
C VAL A 490 4.50 24.92 32.56
N GLN A 491 4.71 24.25 33.70
CA GLN A 491 3.99 24.57 34.93
C GLN A 491 4.36 25.98 35.42
N LEU A 492 3.34 26.78 35.76
CA LEU A 492 3.51 28.15 36.23
C LEU A 492 4.52 28.28 37.41
N PRO A 493 4.50 27.42 38.44
CA PRO A 493 5.49 27.49 39.52
C PRO A 493 6.93 27.36 39.05
N ARG A 494 7.19 26.40 38.14
CA ARG A 494 8.53 26.19 37.59
C ARG A 494 8.97 27.35 36.70
N LEU A 495 8.05 27.95 35.95
CA LEU A 495 8.35 29.13 35.16
C LEU A 495 8.70 30.33 36.07
N LEU A 496 7.96 30.52 37.16
CA LEU A 496 8.26 31.57 38.14
C LEU A 496 9.63 31.38 38.80
N GLU A 497 9.99 30.14 39.16
CA GLU A 497 11.32 29.82 39.70
C GLU A 497 12.45 30.22 38.73
N VAL A 498 12.28 29.95 37.43
CA VAL A 498 13.25 30.35 36.41
C VAL A 498 13.37 31.88 36.32
N TYR A 499 12.24 32.61 36.29
CA TYR A 499 12.28 34.07 36.27
C TYR A 499 12.89 34.66 37.56
N ASP A 500 12.61 34.08 38.73
CA ASP A 500 13.19 34.46 40.01
C ASP A 500 14.72 34.25 40.02
N GLN A 501 15.19 33.10 39.54
CA GLN A 501 16.62 32.82 39.41
C GLN A 501 17.30 33.77 38.42
N LEU A 502 16.68 34.04 37.27
CA LEU A 502 17.20 35.01 36.29
C LEU A 502 17.29 36.42 36.89
N PHE A 503 16.30 36.84 37.66
CA PHE A 503 16.31 38.12 38.36
C PHE A 503 17.44 38.18 39.41
N LYS A 504 17.54 37.16 40.27
CA LYS A 504 18.57 37.06 41.31
C LYS A 504 20.00 36.95 40.75
N SER A 505 20.17 36.39 39.55
CA SER A 505 21.47 36.24 38.89
C SER A 505 22.14 37.57 38.52
N ARG A 506 21.36 38.66 38.45
CA ARG A 506 21.84 40.03 38.13
C ARG A 506 22.71 40.10 36.89
N ASP A 507 22.32 39.40 35.82
CA ASP A 507 23.07 39.40 34.57
C ASP A 507 23.22 40.83 33.98
N PRO A 508 24.44 41.31 33.73
CA PRO A 508 24.67 42.62 33.10
C PRO A 508 24.08 42.77 31.69
N CYS A 509 23.62 41.69 31.06
CA CYS A 509 22.97 41.74 29.75
C CYS A 509 21.77 42.70 29.71
N TRP A 510 20.96 42.76 30.76
CA TRP A 510 19.75 43.61 30.82
C TRP A 510 20.08 45.11 30.84
N GLN A 511 21.19 45.47 31.50
CA GLN A 511 21.71 46.83 31.50
C GLN A 511 22.26 47.21 30.11
N ARG A 512 23.00 46.30 29.46
CA ARG A 512 23.50 46.50 28.09
C ARG A 512 22.38 46.67 27.06
N LEU A 513 21.27 45.96 27.25
CA LEU A 513 20.05 46.05 26.42
C LEU A 513 19.20 47.30 26.75
N ARG A 514 19.64 48.16 27.68
CA ARG A 514 18.94 49.38 28.13
C ARG A 514 17.53 49.14 28.70
N LYS A 515 17.22 47.91 29.14
CA LYS A 515 15.94 47.55 29.78
C LYS A 515 16.17 46.84 31.13
N PRO A 516 16.63 47.56 32.17
CA PRO A 516 16.95 46.96 33.47
C PRO A 516 15.73 46.44 34.24
N LEU A 517 14.53 46.91 33.92
CA LEU A 517 13.27 46.51 34.60
C LEU A 517 12.51 45.38 33.87
N HIS A 518 13.01 44.90 32.73
CA HIS A 518 12.30 43.95 31.86
C HIS A 518 11.85 42.68 32.57
N LEU A 519 12.76 42.00 33.28
CA LEU A 519 12.43 40.76 34.00
C LEU A 519 11.34 40.96 35.07
N VAL A 520 11.34 42.12 35.71
CA VAL A 520 10.37 42.48 36.75
C VAL A 520 9.00 42.74 36.12
N GLU A 521 8.96 43.37 34.95
CA GLU A 521 7.73 43.51 34.16
C GLU A 521 7.20 42.15 33.68
N CYS A 522 8.07 41.23 33.24
CA CYS A 522 7.69 39.85 32.89
C CYS A 522 7.07 39.11 34.08
N ILE A 523 7.71 39.19 35.25
CA ILE A 523 7.19 38.58 36.49
C ILE A 523 5.83 39.19 36.87
N HIS A 524 5.67 40.50 36.73
CA HIS A 524 4.39 41.16 36.98
C HIS A 524 3.29 40.65 36.05
N VAL A 525 3.55 40.52 34.74
CA VAL A 525 2.59 39.98 33.76
C VAL A 525 2.24 38.53 34.09
N LEU A 526 3.24 37.70 34.41
CA LEU A 526 3.06 36.30 34.77
C LEU A 526 2.15 36.13 35.99
N LEU A 527 2.42 36.89 37.07
CA LEU A 527 1.64 36.83 38.30
C LEU A 527 0.27 37.50 38.16
N SER A 528 0.14 38.56 37.36
CA SER A 528 -1.16 39.15 37.04
C SER A 528 -2.07 38.14 36.33
N GLY A 529 -1.52 37.37 35.38
CA GLY A 529 -2.25 36.29 34.73
C GLY A 529 -2.68 35.17 35.67
N TYR A 530 -1.91 34.88 36.73
CA TYR A 530 -2.33 33.95 37.79
C TYR A 530 -3.47 34.51 38.65
N VAL A 531 -3.41 35.81 38.97
CA VAL A 531 -4.45 36.48 39.76
C VAL A 531 -5.78 36.51 39.00
N GLU A 532 -5.74 36.75 37.68
CA GLU A 532 -6.92 36.75 36.82
C GLU A 532 -7.49 35.35 36.60
N ASP A 533 -6.62 34.34 36.53
CA ASP A 533 -7.01 32.94 36.34
C ASP A 533 -6.24 32.01 37.31
N PRO A 534 -6.73 31.87 38.55
CA PRO A 534 -6.12 30.98 39.55
C PRO A 534 -6.21 29.49 39.18
N SER A 535 -7.01 29.14 38.16
CA SER A 535 -7.19 27.75 37.73
C SER A 535 -5.94 27.15 37.08
N ARG A 536 -5.00 28.00 36.65
CA ARG A 536 -3.68 27.63 36.08
C ARG A 536 -2.78 26.86 37.04
N VAL A 537 -3.06 26.92 38.33
CA VAL A 537 -2.39 26.12 39.37
C VAL A 537 -3.37 25.11 39.93
N GLN A 538 -2.89 23.89 40.16
CA GLN A 538 -3.71 22.81 40.71
C GLN A 538 -4.21 23.19 42.12
N THR A 539 -5.48 22.91 42.40
CA THR A 539 -6.19 23.41 43.59
C THR A 539 -5.47 23.13 44.91
N TYR A 540 -4.78 21.98 45.02
CA TYR A 540 -4.05 21.58 46.22
C TYR A 540 -2.74 22.36 46.44
N ASP A 541 -2.12 22.86 45.37
CA ASP A 541 -0.86 23.62 45.43
C ASP A 541 -1.09 25.15 45.50
N ARG A 542 -2.31 25.63 45.21
CA ARG A 542 -2.61 27.07 45.12
C ARG A 542 -2.19 27.86 46.37
N ARG A 543 -2.54 27.38 47.57
CA ARG A 543 -2.21 28.09 48.81
C ARG A 543 -0.71 28.20 49.03
N ARG A 544 0.02 27.10 48.78
CA ARG A 544 1.49 27.07 48.90
C ARG A 544 2.12 28.00 47.87
N PHE A 545 1.64 27.95 46.62
CA PHE A 545 2.14 28.79 45.55
C PHE A 545 1.86 30.27 45.78
N THR A 546 0.66 30.64 46.23
CA THR A 546 0.31 32.03 46.58
C THR A 546 1.23 32.58 47.68
N ASN A 547 1.59 31.78 48.69
CA ASN A 547 2.56 32.17 49.71
C ASN A 547 3.95 32.45 49.12
N VAL A 548 4.45 31.54 48.26
CA VAL A 548 5.73 31.73 47.56
C VAL A 548 5.71 33.00 46.71
N CYS A 549 4.60 33.29 46.02
CA CYS A 549 4.44 34.52 45.26
C CYS A 549 4.48 35.77 46.14
N LEU A 550 3.82 35.75 47.30
CA LEU A 550 3.85 36.87 48.26
C LEU A 550 5.26 37.11 48.80
N ASP A 551 5.98 36.05 49.18
CA ASP A 551 7.36 36.12 49.65
C ASP A 551 8.31 36.68 48.56
N ASN A 552 8.18 36.19 47.33
CA ASN A 552 8.97 36.66 46.19
C ASN A 552 8.66 38.13 45.86
N ILE A 553 7.38 38.55 45.87
CA ILE A 553 6.99 39.95 45.66
C ILE A 553 7.60 40.86 46.74
N CYS A 554 7.60 40.43 48.00
CA CYS A 554 8.25 41.19 49.07
C CYS A 554 9.75 41.37 48.78
N GLY A 555 10.43 40.29 48.36
CA GLY A 555 11.83 40.33 47.94
C GLY A 555 12.08 41.31 46.78
N TYR A 556 11.27 41.23 45.72
CA TYR A 556 11.38 42.12 44.57
C TYR A 556 11.13 43.58 44.94
N LEU A 557 10.15 43.88 45.79
CA LEU A 557 9.85 45.25 46.23
C LEU A 557 11.00 45.87 47.03
N VAL A 558 11.68 45.11 47.89
CA VAL A 558 12.85 45.57 48.63
C VAL A 558 13.99 45.92 47.69
N GLU A 559 14.27 45.06 46.71
CA GLU A 559 15.32 45.32 45.72
C GLU A 559 14.99 46.51 44.82
N LEU A 560 13.74 46.64 44.34
CA LEU A 560 13.32 47.77 43.52
C LEU A 560 13.39 49.11 44.25
N GLN A 561 13.12 49.13 45.56
CA GLN A 561 13.22 50.34 46.39
C GLN A 561 14.67 50.78 46.64
N SER A 562 15.63 49.88 46.48
CA SER A 562 17.07 50.19 46.60
C SER A 562 17.67 50.86 45.36
N LEU A 563 16.96 50.83 44.22
CA LEU A 563 17.41 51.41 42.96
C LEU A 563 17.13 52.92 42.87
N SER A 564 17.89 53.63 42.03
CA SER A 564 17.72 55.07 41.84
C SER A 564 16.32 55.42 41.30
N PRO A 565 15.62 56.40 41.90
CA PRO A 565 14.22 56.68 41.59
C PRO A 565 14.06 57.18 40.15
N THR A 566 13.34 56.41 39.35
CA THR A 566 12.91 56.77 37.99
C THR A 566 11.39 56.69 37.92
N SER A 567 10.74 57.50 37.08
CA SER A 567 9.26 57.47 36.93
C SER A 567 8.73 56.08 36.56
N ALA A 568 9.41 55.35 35.66
CA ALA A 568 9.08 53.96 35.32
C ALA A 568 9.18 53.01 36.53
N LEU A 569 10.24 53.15 37.34
CA LEU A 569 10.44 52.34 38.54
C LEU A 569 9.33 52.57 39.58
N GLN A 570 8.89 53.82 39.77
CA GLN A 570 7.78 54.14 40.67
C GLN A 570 6.46 53.52 40.21
N GLN A 571 6.21 53.49 38.89
CA GLN A 571 5.04 52.82 38.32
C GLN A 571 5.10 51.30 38.53
N THR A 572 6.25 50.66 38.30
CA THR A 572 6.45 49.23 38.55
C THR A 572 6.26 48.89 40.02
N ILE A 573 6.78 49.69 40.97
CA ILE A 573 6.54 49.51 42.41
C ILE A 573 5.03 49.61 42.74
N GLY A 574 4.32 50.56 42.14
CA GLY A 574 2.86 50.69 42.29
C GLY A 574 2.10 49.45 41.78
N ASN A 575 2.51 48.92 40.64
CA ASN A 575 1.93 47.71 40.04
C ASN A 575 2.13 46.48 40.95
N PHE A 576 3.34 46.27 41.49
CA PHE A 576 3.61 45.17 42.42
C PHE A 576 2.86 45.29 43.75
N LYS A 577 2.67 46.50 44.28
CA LYS A 577 1.82 46.72 45.46
C LYS A 577 0.35 46.39 45.19
N SER A 578 -0.15 46.75 44.01
CA SER A 578 -1.50 46.36 43.57
C SER A 578 -1.63 44.84 43.44
N LEU A 579 -0.63 44.20 42.84
CA LEU A 579 -0.58 42.75 42.66
C LEU A 579 -0.54 42.02 44.01
N GLN A 580 0.27 42.50 44.97
CA GLN A 580 0.32 41.98 46.34
C GLN A 580 -1.08 42.02 46.99
N ALA A 581 -1.76 43.17 46.95
CA ALA A 581 -3.10 43.31 47.51
C ALA A 581 -4.14 42.40 46.83
N LYS A 582 -3.98 42.08 45.54
CA LYS A 582 -4.85 41.13 44.84
C LYS A 582 -4.54 39.67 45.21
N LEU A 583 -3.26 39.31 45.38
CA LEU A 583 -2.86 37.98 45.82
C LEU A 583 -3.26 37.69 47.27
N GLU A 584 -3.18 38.68 48.16
CA GLU A 584 -3.67 38.58 49.54
C GLU A 584 -5.19 38.34 49.62
N ARG A 585 -5.97 38.73 48.59
CA ARG A 585 -7.41 38.43 48.49
C ARG A 585 -7.71 37.04 47.92
N LEU A 586 -6.75 36.42 47.24
CA LEU A 586 -6.84 35.06 46.70
C LEU A 586 -6.34 33.99 47.67
N HIS A 587 -5.51 34.40 48.63
CA HIS A 587 -5.14 33.62 49.81
C HIS A 587 -6.36 33.43 50.73
#